data_AF-A0A2W0AZN8-F1
#
_entry.id   AF-A0A2W0AZN8-F1
#
_cell.length_a   1.000
_cell.length_b   1.000
_cell.length_c   1.000
_cell.angle_alpha   90.00
_cell.angle_beta   90.00
_cell.angle_gamma   90.00
#
_symmetry.space_group_name_H-M   'P 1'
#
loop_
_entity.id
_entity.type
_entity.pdbx_description
1 polymer ?
#
loop_
_entity_poly.entity_id
_entity_poly.type
_entity_poly.pdbx_seq_one_letter_code
_entity_poly.pdbx_strand_id
1 'polypeptide(L)'
;MRTKLVIGSILLLVGFLGGFIPQYRKARETAEQLSTQGRELSSCRLSQQLSNVRDSAAMAYLEATEKNYGIATEYSKQLFDQAQKTAGQTDDPAVRKLLGDVLAARDPIMADLANGDAAVVSKLQPLVTNLEQSAKP
;
A
#
# COMPACT_ATOMS: atom_id res chain seq x y z
N MET A 1 17.54 3.18 67.76
CA MET A 1 16.37 3.58 66.93
C MET A 1 16.78 4.12 65.55
N ARG A 2 17.84 4.93 65.43
CA ARG A 2 18.31 5.52 64.15
C ARG A 2 18.68 4.50 63.05
N THR A 3 19.32 3.39 63.39
CA THR A 3 19.75 2.36 62.41
C THR A 3 18.58 1.60 61.78
N LYS A 4 17.48 1.39 62.54
CA LYS A 4 16.25 0.75 62.02
C LYS A 4 15.52 1.65 61.00
N LEU A 5 15.57 2.97 61.21
CA LEU A 5 15.03 3.96 60.28
C LEU A 5 15.81 4.04 58.97
N VAL A 6 17.14 3.96 59.03
CA VAL A 6 18.01 3.95 57.83
C VAL A 6 17.77 2.69 57.01
N ILE A 7 17.67 1.52 57.65
CA ILE A 7 17.39 0.25 56.97
C ILE A 7 16.00 0.27 56.32
N GLY A 8 14.99 0.82 57.00
CA GLY A 8 13.65 1.00 56.43
C GLY A 8 13.64 1.91 55.21
N SER A 9 14.40 3.01 55.23
CA SER A 9 14.48 3.96 54.12
C SER A 9 15.19 3.38 52.89
N ILE A 10 16.22 2.54 53.09
CA ILE A 10 16.93 1.86 52.00
C ILE A 10 16.04 0.79 51.36
N LEU A 11 15.30 0.01 52.16
CA LEU A 11 14.35 -0.98 51.65
C LEU A 11 13.23 -0.35 50.83
N LEU A 12 12.74 0.82 51.24
CA LEU A 12 11.70 1.55 50.52
C LEU A 12 12.21 2.07 49.17
N LEU A 13 13.45 2.59 49.13
CA LEU A 13 14.11 3.00 47.89
C LEU A 13 14.34 1.84 46.92
N VAL A 14 14.78 0.68 47.41
CA VAL A 14 15.03 -0.50 46.55
C VAL A 14 13.72 -1.11 46.04
N GLY A 15 12.67 -1.14 46.86
CA GLY A 15 11.34 -1.55 46.41
C GLY A 15 10.74 -0.58 45.39
N PHE A 16 10.94 0.73 45.59
CA PHE A 16 10.49 1.77 44.66
C PHE A 16 11.25 1.73 43.32
N LEU A 17 12.57 1.54 43.33
CA LEU A 17 13.37 1.37 42.10
C LEU A 17 13.10 0.02 41.41
N GLY A 18 12.94 -1.07 42.17
CA GLY A 18 12.65 -2.40 41.65
C GLY A 18 11.27 -2.51 41.00
N GLY A 19 10.28 -1.77 41.52
CA GLY A 19 8.94 -1.66 40.94
C GLY A 19 8.86 -0.80 39.68
N PHE A 20 9.84 0.10 39.43
CA PHE A 20 9.84 1.04 38.30
C PHE A 20 10.57 0.55 37.04
N ILE A 21 11.41 -0.49 37.14
CA ILE A 21 12.15 -1.04 36.00
C ILE A 21 11.31 -1.89 35.02
N PRO A 22 10.30 -2.70 35.43
CA PRO A 22 9.58 -3.54 34.47
C PRO A 22 8.67 -2.73 33.53
N GLN A 23 8.34 -1.47 33.87
CA GLN A 23 7.45 -0.63 33.07
C GLN A 23 8.14 0.02 31.86
N TYR A 24 9.48 0.16 31.88
CA TYR A 24 10.23 0.68 30.74
C TYR A 24 10.58 -0.38 29.68
N ARG A 25 10.58 -1.66 30.05
CA ARG A 25 10.83 -2.75 29.08
C ARG A 25 9.61 -3.10 28.23
N LYS A 26 8.39 -2.95 28.77
CA LYS A 26 7.15 -3.20 28.01
C LYS A 26 6.93 -2.21 26.87
N ALA A 27 7.38 -0.96 26.97
CA ALA A 27 7.19 0.04 25.92
C ALA A 27 8.04 -0.21 24.64
N ARG A 28 9.14 -0.98 24.74
CA ARG A 28 9.99 -1.29 23.59
C ARG A 28 9.57 -2.56 22.84
N GLU A 29 9.01 -3.54 23.53
CA GLU A 29 8.50 -4.77 22.91
C GLU A 29 7.17 -4.55 22.17
N THR A 30 6.31 -3.65 22.66
CA THR A 30 5.05 -3.33 21.95
C THR A 30 5.29 -2.51 20.69
N ALA A 31 6.37 -1.70 20.64
CA ALA A 31 6.72 -0.94 19.45
C ALA A 31 7.27 -1.82 18.31
N GLU A 32 8.06 -2.84 18.63
CA GLU A 32 8.54 -3.81 17.63
C GLU A 32 7.39 -4.65 17.05
N GLN A 33 6.47 -5.13 17.88
CA GLN A 33 5.32 -5.92 17.41
C GLN A 33 4.28 -5.10 16.64
N LEU A 34 4.07 -3.83 17.00
CA LEU A 34 3.23 -2.91 16.22
C LEU A 34 3.87 -2.55 14.86
N SER A 35 5.20 -2.48 14.79
CA SER A 35 5.91 -2.18 13.54
C SER A 35 5.94 -3.36 12.56
N THR A 36 5.99 -4.61 13.04
CA THR A 36 5.90 -5.80 12.20
C THR A 36 4.46 -6.10 11.79
N GLN A 37 3.49 -5.98 12.70
CA GLN A 37 2.07 -6.17 12.37
C GLN A 37 1.53 -5.04 11.47
N GLY A 38 2.02 -3.81 11.65
CA GLY A 38 1.75 -2.70 10.72
C GLY A 38 2.32 -2.95 9.33
N ARG A 39 3.56 -3.47 9.20
CA ARG A 39 4.15 -3.80 7.90
C ARG A 39 3.41 -4.90 7.16
N GLU A 40 2.99 -5.97 7.83
CA GLU A 40 2.23 -7.06 7.21
C GLU A 40 0.83 -6.62 6.76
N LEU A 41 0.14 -5.78 7.57
CA LEU A 41 -1.14 -5.21 7.17
C LEU A 41 -0.99 -4.21 6.02
N SER A 42 0.10 -3.43 6.03
CA SER A 42 0.39 -2.46 4.97
C SER A 42 0.70 -3.18 3.65
N SER A 43 1.54 -4.22 3.68
CA SER A 43 1.88 -5.00 2.48
C SER A 43 0.67 -5.78 1.94
N CYS A 44 -0.13 -6.40 2.80
CA CYS A 44 -1.36 -7.09 2.37
C CYS A 44 -2.36 -6.12 1.73
N ARG A 45 -2.55 -4.93 2.32
CA ARG A 45 -3.42 -3.89 1.77
C ARG A 45 -2.89 -3.34 0.44
N LEU A 46 -1.58 -3.21 0.29
CA LEU A 46 -0.93 -2.77 -0.94
C LEU A 46 -1.11 -3.80 -2.05
N SER A 47 -0.90 -5.08 -1.77
CA SER A 47 -1.14 -6.18 -2.71
C SER A 47 -2.59 -6.24 -3.17
N GLN A 48 -3.55 -6.07 -2.24
CA GLN A 48 -4.98 -6.03 -2.59
C GLN A 48 -5.29 -4.84 -3.52
N GLN A 49 -4.74 -3.67 -3.21
CA GLN A 49 -4.94 -2.48 -4.03
C GLN A 49 -4.32 -2.64 -5.42
N LEU A 50 -3.11 -3.21 -5.50
CA LEU A 50 -2.44 -3.50 -6.77
C LEU A 50 -3.24 -4.51 -7.60
N SER A 51 -3.82 -5.53 -6.96
CA SER A 51 -4.70 -6.50 -7.62
C SER A 51 -5.92 -5.83 -8.22
N ASN A 52 -6.56 -4.90 -7.52
CA ASN A 52 -7.73 -4.19 -8.05
C ASN A 52 -7.35 -3.30 -9.25
N VAL A 53 -6.20 -2.63 -9.20
CA VAL A 53 -5.66 -1.85 -10.32
C VAL A 53 -5.47 -2.77 -11.54
N ARG A 54 -4.87 -3.93 -11.34
CA ARG A 54 -4.61 -4.92 -12.39
C ARG A 54 -5.91 -5.48 -12.98
N ASP A 55 -6.86 -5.88 -12.16
CA ASP A 55 -8.13 -6.44 -12.63
C ASP A 55 -8.91 -5.38 -13.43
N SER A 56 -8.88 -4.12 -13.00
CA SER A 56 -9.48 -3.00 -13.73
C SER A 56 -8.77 -2.75 -15.08
N ALA A 57 -7.44 -2.89 -15.14
CA ALA A 57 -6.68 -2.80 -16.39
C ALA A 57 -7.02 -3.96 -17.35
N ALA A 58 -7.13 -5.18 -16.83
CA ALA A 58 -7.46 -6.36 -17.62
C ALA A 58 -8.87 -6.25 -18.22
N MET A 59 -9.85 -5.79 -17.43
CA MET A 59 -11.21 -5.52 -17.91
C MET A 59 -11.25 -4.40 -18.94
N ALA A 60 -10.53 -3.29 -18.72
CA ALA A 60 -10.42 -2.22 -19.70
C ALA A 60 -9.85 -2.71 -21.05
N TYR A 61 -8.82 -3.56 -21.00
CA TYR A 61 -8.22 -4.16 -22.19
C TYR A 61 -9.17 -5.13 -22.91
N LEU A 62 -9.87 -5.99 -22.15
CA LEU A 62 -10.84 -6.94 -22.70
C LEU A 62 -11.98 -6.20 -23.42
N GLU A 63 -12.61 -5.25 -22.75
CA GLU A 63 -13.72 -4.47 -23.29
C GLU A 63 -13.30 -3.62 -24.49
N ALA A 64 -12.08 -3.06 -24.46
CA ALA A 64 -11.52 -2.35 -25.61
C ALA A 64 -11.28 -3.28 -26.82
N THR A 65 -10.88 -4.53 -26.57
CA THR A 65 -10.69 -5.56 -27.61
C THR A 65 -12.04 -5.99 -28.20
N GLU A 66 -13.08 -6.07 -27.36
CA GLU A 66 -14.46 -6.33 -27.76
C GLU A 66 -15.15 -5.11 -28.41
N LYS A 67 -14.44 -3.97 -28.51
CA LYS A 67 -14.95 -2.69 -29.04
C LYS A 67 -16.07 -2.06 -28.20
N ASN A 68 -16.20 -2.47 -26.95
CA ASN A 68 -17.10 -1.88 -25.96
C ASN A 68 -16.46 -0.64 -25.33
N TYR A 69 -16.14 0.38 -26.15
CA TYR A 69 -15.35 1.53 -25.72
C TYR A 69 -15.97 2.34 -24.56
N GLY A 70 -17.31 2.34 -24.43
CA GLY A 70 -18.00 2.95 -23.30
C GLY A 70 -17.72 2.25 -21.97
N ILE A 71 -17.76 0.91 -21.97
CA ILE A 71 -17.46 0.08 -20.78
C ILE A 71 -15.95 0.13 -20.50
N ALA A 72 -15.12 0.05 -21.55
CA ALA A 72 -13.67 0.19 -21.42
C ALA A 72 -13.26 1.55 -20.84
N THR A 73 -14.00 2.63 -21.15
CA THR A 73 -13.82 3.95 -20.53
C THR A 73 -14.10 3.93 -19.04
N GLU A 74 -15.14 3.22 -18.60
CA GLU A 74 -15.49 3.11 -17.19
C GLU A 74 -14.41 2.34 -16.40
N TYR A 75 -13.98 1.18 -16.91
CA TYR A 75 -12.88 0.43 -16.29
C TYR A 75 -11.55 1.18 -16.34
N SER A 76 -11.28 1.95 -17.40
CA SER A 76 -10.07 2.79 -17.47
C SER A 76 -10.10 3.91 -16.43
N LYS A 77 -11.25 4.55 -16.19
CA LYS A 77 -11.38 5.52 -15.09
C LYS A 77 -11.09 4.86 -13.74
N GLN A 78 -11.71 3.72 -13.47
CA GLN A 78 -11.47 2.96 -12.24
C GLN A 78 -9.99 2.57 -12.07
N LEU A 79 -9.35 2.11 -13.15
CA LEU A 79 -7.92 1.81 -13.19
C LEU A 79 -7.08 3.02 -12.73
N PHE A 80 -7.28 4.18 -13.37
CA PHE A 80 -6.45 5.36 -13.09
C PHE A 80 -6.74 5.96 -11.71
N ASP A 81 -8.01 5.97 -11.27
CA ASP A 81 -8.38 6.43 -9.92
C ASP A 81 -7.74 5.55 -8.84
N GLN A 82 -7.76 4.23 -9.02
CA GLN A 82 -7.12 3.29 -8.11
C GLN A 82 -5.59 3.43 -8.16
N ALA A 83 -5.00 3.56 -9.35
CA ALA A 83 -3.55 3.77 -9.49
C ALA A 83 -3.08 5.04 -8.78
N GLN A 84 -3.82 6.15 -8.90
CA GLN A 84 -3.52 7.40 -8.20
C GLN A 84 -3.63 7.24 -6.68
N LYS A 85 -4.68 6.58 -6.21
CA LYS A 85 -4.87 6.32 -4.79
C LYS A 85 -3.75 5.46 -4.21
N THR A 86 -3.38 4.38 -4.89
CA THR A 86 -2.30 3.48 -4.45
C THR A 86 -0.94 4.13 -4.53
N ALA A 87 -0.66 4.94 -5.55
CA ALA A 87 0.58 5.71 -5.67
C ALA A 87 0.76 6.73 -4.52
N GLY A 88 -0.34 7.28 -4.00
CA GLY A 88 -0.33 8.17 -2.84
C GLY A 88 -0.25 7.46 -1.48
N GLN A 89 -0.45 6.14 -1.44
CA GLN A 89 -0.49 5.33 -0.22
C GLN A 89 0.71 4.38 -0.08
N THR A 90 1.47 4.17 -1.15
CA THR A 90 2.65 3.30 -1.14
C THR A 90 3.92 4.05 -0.75
N ASP A 91 4.70 3.45 0.15
CA ASP A 91 6.07 3.86 0.46
C ASP A 91 7.10 3.16 -0.44
N ASP A 92 6.68 2.18 -1.24
CA ASP A 92 7.56 1.47 -2.16
C ASP A 92 7.85 2.34 -3.41
N PRO A 93 9.11 2.76 -3.64
CA PRO A 93 9.47 3.61 -4.77
C PRO A 93 9.32 2.90 -6.13
N ALA A 94 9.47 1.58 -6.19
CA ALA A 94 9.28 0.82 -7.43
C ALA A 94 7.80 0.78 -7.82
N VAL A 95 6.92 0.50 -6.85
CA VAL A 95 5.46 0.53 -7.06
C VAL A 95 4.99 1.95 -7.41
N ARG A 96 5.51 2.97 -6.73
CA ARG A 96 5.17 4.37 -7.01
C ARG A 96 5.57 4.79 -8.42
N LYS A 97 6.76 4.36 -8.88
CA LYS A 97 7.22 4.62 -10.25
C LYS A 97 6.31 3.93 -11.27
N LEU A 98 6.02 2.64 -11.06
CA LEU A 98 5.15 1.87 -11.94
C LEU A 98 3.74 2.49 -12.06
N LEU A 99 3.13 2.85 -10.94
CA LEU A 99 1.83 3.51 -10.96
C LEU A 99 1.90 4.91 -11.59
N GLY A 100 3.02 5.61 -11.44
CA GLY A 100 3.30 6.86 -12.15
C GLY A 100 3.32 6.69 -13.67
N ASP A 101 3.99 5.64 -14.16
CA ASP A 101 4.04 5.31 -15.59
C ASP A 101 2.63 4.94 -16.13
N VAL A 102 1.83 4.22 -15.34
CA VAL A 102 0.41 3.93 -15.65
C VAL A 102 -0.41 5.23 -15.74
N LEU A 103 -0.25 6.14 -14.78
CA LEU A 103 -0.97 7.42 -14.75
C LEU A 103 -0.57 8.34 -15.91
N ALA A 104 0.68 8.31 -16.36
CA ALA A 104 1.14 9.09 -17.51
C ALA A 104 0.45 8.66 -18.82
N ALA A 105 0.02 7.40 -18.92
CA ALA A 105 -0.71 6.88 -20.06
C ALA A 105 -2.23 7.20 -20.03
N ARG A 106 -2.74 7.82 -18.96
CA ARG A 106 -4.18 8.11 -18.79
C ARG A 106 -4.75 8.93 -19.94
N ASP A 107 -4.21 10.13 -20.14
CA ASP A 107 -4.79 11.09 -21.07
C ASP A 107 -4.85 10.56 -22.52
N PRO A 108 -3.78 9.94 -23.09
CA PRO A 108 -3.87 9.36 -24.42
C PRO A 108 -4.81 8.15 -24.52
N ILE A 109 -4.92 7.31 -23.47
CA ILE A 109 -5.85 6.17 -23.46
C ILE A 109 -7.30 6.66 -23.39
N MET A 110 -7.59 7.61 -22.52
CA MET A 110 -8.93 8.18 -22.38
C MET A 110 -9.37 8.92 -23.65
N ALA A 111 -8.44 9.58 -24.35
CA ALA A 111 -8.72 10.20 -25.64
C ALA A 111 -9.08 9.15 -26.71
N ASP A 112 -8.28 8.09 -26.84
CA ASP A 112 -8.55 7.02 -27.81
C ASP A 112 -9.88 6.31 -27.50
N LEU A 113 -10.16 6.03 -26.23
CA LEU A 113 -11.43 5.42 -25.78
C LEU A 113 -12.63 6.32 -26.10
N ALA A 114 -12.53 7.62 -25.84
CA ALA A 114 -13.59 8.58 -26.15
C ALA A 114 -13.85 8.70 -27.66
N ASN A 115 -12.80 8.54 -28.48
CA ASN A 115 -12.89 8.55 -29.93
C ASN A 115 -13.31 7.18 -30.51
N GLY A 116 -13.39 6.13 -29.69
CA GLY A 116 -13.64 4.76 -30.15
C GLY A 116 -12.51 4.20 -31.02
N ASP A 117 -11.28 4.66 -30.79
CA ASP A 117 -10.10 4.24 -31.56
C ASP A 117 -9.60 2.87 -31.08
N ALA A 118 -9.52 1.91 -32.02
CA ALA A 118 -8.99 0.58 -31.75
C ALA A 118 -7.50 0.59 -31.35
N ALA A 119 -6.77 1.66 -31.64
CA ALA A 119 -5.38 1.84 -31.21
C ALA A 119 -5.22 1.84 -29.67
N VAL A 120 -6.30 2.08 -28.91
CA VAL A 120 -6.28 2.02 -27.45
C VAL A 120 -5.80 0.66 -26.92
N VAL A 121 -6.12 -0.44 -27.62
CA VAL A 121 -5.75 -1.80 -27.23
C VAL A 121 -4.23 -1.94 -27.18
N SER A 122 -3.53 -1.39 -28.18
CA SER A 122 -2.07 -1.38 -28.23
C SER A 122 -1.42 -0.52 -27.14
N LYS A 123 -2.14 0.49 -26.62
CA LYS A 123 -1.68 1.32 -25.49
C LYS A 123 -1.97 0.69 -24.13
N LEU A 124 -3.07 -0.05 -24.00
CA LEU A 124 -3.46 -0.76 -22.78
C LEU A 124 -2.63 -2.04 -22.56
N GLN A 125 -2.28 -2.76 -23.62
CA GLN A 125 -1.49 -4.01 -23.56
C GLN A 125 -0.19 -3.91 -22.72
N PRO A 126 0.70 -2.92 -22.93
CA PRO A 126 1.91 -2.81 -22.12
C PRO A 126 1.60 -2.48 -20.65
N LEU A 127 0.53 -1.74 -20.35
CA LEU A 127 0.14 -1.42 -18.98
C LEU A 127 -0.30 -2.66 -18.22
N VAL A 128 -1.17 -3.48 -18.81
CA VAL A 128 -1.62 -4.75 -18.23
C VAL A 128 -0.41 -5.68 -18.00
N THR A 129 0.46 -5.79 -19.01
CA THR A 129 1.65 -6.67 -18.92
C THR A 129 2.58 -6.24 -17.78
N ASN A 130 2.85 -4.94 -17.64
CA ASN A 130 3.72 -4.41 -16.59
C ASN A 130 3.10 -4.57 -15.19
N LEU A 131 1.77 -4.41 -15.07
CA LEU A 131 1.03 -4.63 -13.83
C LEU A 131 1.03 -6.11 -13.41
N GLU A 132 0.87 -7.04 -14.35
CA GLU A 132 0.96 -8.49 -14.10
C GLU A 132 2.38 -8.91 -13.70
N GLN A 133 3.42 -8.42 -14.38
CA GLN A 133 4.81 -8.80 -14.11
C GLN A 133 5.29 -8.33 -12.73
N SER A 134 4.79 -7.19 -12.27
CA SER A 134 5.18 -6.60 -10.97
C SER A 134 4.48 -7.25 -9.77
N ALA A 135 3.49 -8.11 -10.03
CA ALA A 135 2.77 -8.88 -9.02
C ALA A 135 3.35 -10.30 -8.82
N LYS A 136 4.32 -10.72 -9.65
CA LYS A 136 4.94 -12.04 -9.53
C LYS A 136 5.98 -12.02 -8.39
N PRO A 137 5.84 -12.87 -7.36
CA PRO A 137 6.76 -12.92 -6.22
C PRO A 137 8.17 -13.40 -6.61
#